data_AF-A0A177HW62-F1
#
_entry.id   AF-A0A177HW62-F1
#
_cell.length_a   1.000
_cell.length_b   1.000
_cell.length_c   1.000
_cell.angle_alpha   90.00
_cell.angle_beta   90.00
_cell.angle_gamma   90.00
#
_symmetry.space_group_name_H-M   'P 1'
#
loop_
_entity.id
_entity.type
_entity.pdbx_description
1 polymer ?
#
loop_
_entity_poly.entity_id
_entity_poly.type
_entity_poly.pdbx_seq_one_letter_code
_entity_poly.pdbx_strand_id
1 'polypeptide(L)' 'MGADRAPIAKELLFVGSVKWLENSPFDRHDLAALHRHRAALTPAPVPVIAVSRSGTDCAGLDAAYGPADLLAAWSS' A
#
# COMPACT_ATOMS: atom_id res chain seq x y z
N MET A 1 7.19 1.91 0.71
CA MET A 1 7.64 2.96 -0.24
C MET A 1 8.16 2.24 -1.48
N GLY A 2 7.42 2.26 -2.59
CA GLY A 2 7.98 1.81 -3.87
C GLY A 2 8.93 2.88 -4.37
N ALA A 3 10.17 2.83 -3.90
CA ALA A 3 11.23 3.71 -4.38
C ALA A 3 12.28 2.81 -5.01
N ASP A 4 12.46 2.97 -6.31
CA ASP A 4 13.57 2.36 -7.02
C ASP A 4 14.88 2.84 -6.39
N ARG A 5 15.88 1.96 -6.37
CA ARG A 5 17.09 2.11 -5.56
C ARG A 5 17.95 3.27 -6.11
N ALA A 6 17.80 4.46 -5.50
CA ALA A 6 18.45 5.76 -5.77
C ALA A 6 18.01 6.47 -7.07
N PRO A 7 17.75 7.80 -7.05
CA PRO A 7 18.14 8.84 -6.08
C PRO A 7 17.06 9.16 -5.03
N ILE A 8 17.37 10.04 -4.07
CA ILE A 8 16.45 10.60 -3.07
C ILE A 8 15.15 10.98 -3.77
N ALA A 9 14.03 10.36 -3.39
CA ALA A 9 12.75 10.56 -4.06
C ALA A 9 12.38 12.05 -4.05
N LYS A 10 12.40 12.68 -5.23
CA LYS A 10 11.98 14.08 -5.41
C LYS A 10 10.46 14.23 -5.33
N GLU A 11 9.74 13.14 -5.59
CA GLU A 11 8.30 13.10 -5.62
C GLU A 11 7.81 11.77 -5.03
N LEU A 12 6.80 11.86 -4.16
CA LEU A 12 6.18 10.71 -3.53
C LEU A 12 4.91 10.36 -4.32
N LEU A 13 4.97 9.33 -5.16
CA LEU A 13 3.85 8.96 -6.04
C LEU A 13 2.72 8.24 -5.30
N PHE A 14 3.04 7.49 -4.25
CA PHE A 14 2.07 6.81 -3.39
C PHE A 14 2.71 6.42 -2.06
N VAL A 15 1.86 6.13 -1.08
CA VAL A 15 2.25 5.43 0.15
C VAL A 15 1.48 4.13 0.21
N GLY A 16 2.15 3.04 0.58
CA GLY A 16 1.49 1.75 0.64
C GLY A 16 1.98 0.86 1.76
N SER A 17 1.14 -0.11 2.11
CA SER A 17 1.43 -1.14 3.11
C SER A 17 1.33 -2.52 2.50
N VAL A 18 2.15 -3.45 3.00
CA VAL A 18 2.12 -4.86 2.64
C VAL A 18 1.79 -5.66 3.89
N LYS A 19 0.65 -6.36 3.88
CA LYS A 19 0.23 -7.26 4.96
C LYS A 19 0.24 -8.70 4.43
N TRP A 20 1.27 -9.46 4.80
CA TRP A 20 1.45 -10.82 4.30
C TRP A 20 1.08 -11.88 5.34
N LEU A 21 -0.15 -11.79 5.85
CA LEU A 21 -0.71 -12.74 6.82
C LEU A 21 -1.81 -13.57 6.17
N GLU A 22 -1.84 -14.86 6.47
CA GLU A 22 -2.74 -15.82 5.81
C GLU A 22 -4.20 -15.70 6.24
N ASN A 23 -4.45 -15.37 7.52
CA ASN A 23 -5.80 -15.34 8.11
C ASN A 23 -6.17 -13.95 8.66
N SER A 24 -5.52 -12.89 8.17
CA SER A 24 -5.76 -11.53 8.66
C SER A 24 -5.73 -10.54 7.50
N PRO A 25 -6.92 -10.20 6.94
CA PRO A 25 -7.01 -9.23 5.86
C PRO A 25 -6.53 -7.86 6.32
N PHE A 26 -6.18 -7.00 5.37
CA PHE A 26 -5.88 -5.60 5.65
C PHE A 26 -7.20 -4.87 5.95
N ASP A 27 -7.30 -4.27 7.13
CA ASP A 27 -8.56 -3.74 7.65
C ASP A 27 -8.51 -2.23 7.92
N ARG A 28 -9.57 -1.71 8.54
CA ARG A 28 -9.68 -0.28 8.88
C ARG A 28 -8.60 0.19 9.86
N HIS A 29 -8.11 -0.67 10.75
CA HIS A 29 -7.04 -0.33 11.68
C HIS A 29 -5.73 -0.14 10.92
N ASP A 30 -5.43 -1.06 9.99
CA ASP A 30 -4.27 -0.94 9.11
C ASP A 30 -4.34 0.32 8.25
N LEU A 31 -5.54 0.66 7.71
CA LEU A 31 -5.75 1.88 6.94
C LEU A 31 -5.51 3.15 7.76
N ALA A 32 -5.98 3.19 9.01
CA ALA A 32 -5.75 4.31 9.90
C ALA A 32 -4.25 4.50 10.21
N ALA A 33 -3.53 3.40 10.43
CA ALA A 33 -2.07 3.42 10.61
C ALA A 33 -1.36 3.92 9.34
N LEU A 34 -1.79 3.47 8.16
CA LEU A 34 -1.24 3.91 6.87
C LEU A 34 -1.44 5.42 6.65
N HIS A 35 -2.62 5.95 6.94
CA HIS A 35 -2.87 7.40 6.85
C HIS A 35 -2.02 8.21 7.84
N ARG A 36 -1.83 7.72 9.06
CA ARG A 36 -0.94 8.35 10.04
C ARG A 36 0.50 8.39 9.53
N HIS A 37 0.99 7.30 8.94
CA HIS A 37 2.33 7.26 8.36
C HIS A 37 2.45 8.19 7.14
N ARG A 38 1.45 8.23 6.25
CA ARG A 38 1.42 9.16 5.11
C ARG A 38 1.55 10.61 5.57
N ALA A 39 0.76 11.01 6.57
CA ALA A 39 0.78 12.37 7.11
C ALA A 39 2.11 12.77 7.74
N ALA A 40 2.89 11.81 8.27
CA ALA A 40 4.23 12.05 8.79
C ALA A 40 5.29 12.21 7.68
N LEU A 41 5.03 11.67 6.47
CA LEU A 41 5.94 11.75 5.32
C LEU A 41 5.70 13.02 4.49
N THR A 42 4.43 13.38 4.28
CA THR A 42 4.06 14.52 3.45
C THR A 42 2.69 15.09 3.85
N PRO A 43 2.52 16.43 3.84
CA PRO A 43 1.21 17.05 3.96
C PRO A 43 0.39 16.94 2.66
N ALA A 44 1.03 16.69 1.52
CA ALA A 44 0.34 16.58 0.23
C ALA A 44 -0.52 15.31 0.18
N PRO A 45 -1.71 15.36 -0.46
CA PRO A 45 -2.46 14.15 -0.75
C PRO A 45 -1.66 13.29 -1.72
N VAL A 46 -1.44 12.04 -1.36
CA VAL A 46 -0.83 11.02 -2.21
C VAL A 46 -1.66 9.74 -2.10
N PRO A 47 -1.85 9.00 -3.20
CA PRO A 47 -2.60 7.75 -3.19
C PRO A 47 -2.13 6.78 -2.10
N VAL A 48 -3.08 6.09 -1.49
CA VAL A 48 -2.84 5.02 -0.50
C VAL A 48 -3.20 3.66 -1.09
N ILE A 49 -2.21 2.77 -1.10
CA ILE A 49 -2.38 1.43 -1.67
C ILE A 49 -2.11 0.34 -0.63
N ALA A 50 -2.80 -0.79 -0.74
CA ALA A 50 -2.53 -1.96 0.09
C ALA A 50 -2.23 -3.19 -0.77
N VAL A 51 -1.29 -3.99 -0.31
CA VAL A 51 -1.05 -5.34 -0.82
C VAL A 51 -1.33 -6.30 0.32
N SER A 52 -2.23 -7.26 0.11
CA SER A 52 -2.61 -8.20 1.17
C SER A 52 -2.73 -9.63 0.64
N ARG A 53 -2.13 -10.58 1.36
CA ARG A 53 -2.25 -12.01 1.03
C ARG A 53 -3.68 -12.52 1.20
N SER A 54 -4.37 -12.04 2.23
CA SER A 54 -5.71 -12.49 2.63
C SER A 54 -6.81 -11.49 2.26
N GLY A 55 -6.50 -10.54 1.37
CA GLY A 55 -7.46 -9.53 0.89
C GLY A 55 -7.58 -8.30 1.78
N THR A 56 -8.52 -7.43 1.45
CA THR A 56 -8.83 -6.18 2.17
C THR A 56 -10.27 -6.20 2.66
N ASP A 57 -10.49 -5.80 3.91
CA ASP A 57 -11.80 -5.67 4.54
C ASP A 57 -12.03 -4.21 5.01
N CYS A 58 -11.80 -3.28 4.09
CA CYS A 58 -12.06 -1.87 4.31
C CYS A 58 -12.26 -1.12 2.99
N ALA A 59 -13.00 -0.02 3.04
CA ALA A 59 -13.07 0.98 1.97
C ALA A 59 -12.08 2.13 2.24
N GLY A 60 -11.74 2.89 1.19
CA GLY A 60 -10.89 4.08 1.29
C GLY A 60 -9.43 3.91 0.83
N LEU A 61 -9.10 2.76 0.25
CA LEU A 61 -7.86 2.58 -0.52
C LEU A 61 -8.07 3.06 -1.95
N ASP A 62 -7.05 3.68 -2.54
CA ASP A 62 -7.03 4.03 -3.96
C ASP A 62 -6.80 2.78 -4.83
N ALA A 63 -6.06 1.79 -4.30
CA ALA A 63 -5.91 0.49 -4.92
C ALA A 63 -5.61 -0.59 -3.87
N ALA A 64 -6.05 -1.82 -4.15
CA ALA A 64 -5.76 -3.01 -3.37
C ALA A 64 -5.29 -4.13 -4.31
N TYR A 65 -4.23 -4.85 -3.91
CA TYR A 65 -3.67 -5.94 -4.71
C TYR A 65 -3.57 -7.23 -3.89
N GLY A 66 -3.99 -8.33 -4.51
CA GLY A 66 -3.86 -9.67 -3.98
C GLY A 66 -2.70 -10.46 -4.62
N PRO A 67 -2.46 -11.70 -4.17
CA PRO A 67 -1.40 -12.54 -4.71
C PRO A 67 -1.49 -12.76 -6.22
N ALA A 68 -2.71 -12.92 -6.75
CA ALA A 68 -2.94 -13.12 -8.18
C ALA A 68 -2.49 -11.92 -9.03
N ASP A 69 -2.76 -10.69 -8.55
CA ASP A 69 -2.36 -9.46 -9.23
C ASP A 69 -0.84 -9.31 -9.27
N LEU A 70 -0.16 -9.68 -8.18
CA LEU A 70 1.31 -9.66 -8.12
C LEU A 70 1.94 -10.65 -9.10
N LEU A 71 1.40 -11.86 -9.19
CA LEU A 71 1.88 -12.89 -10.13
C LEU A 71 1.64 -12.47 -11.58
N ALA A 72 0.48 -11.88 -11.87
CA ALA A 72 0.15 -11.37 -13.19
C ALA A 72 1.11 -10.24 -13.61
N ALA A 73 1.42 -9.32 -12.70
CA ALA A 73 2.34 -8.20 -12.97
C ALA A 73 3.80 -8.62 -13.15
N TRP A 74 4.23 -9.73 -12.54
CA TRP A 74 5.61 -10.24 -12.69
C TRP A 74 5.80 -11.10 -13.93
N SER A 75 4.71 -11.64 -14.49
CA SER A 75 4.76 -12.53 -15.65
C SER A 75 4.86 -11.77 -16.99
N SER A 76 5.06 -10.44 -16.96
CA SER A 76 5.20 -9.56 -18.13
C SER A 76 6.63 -9.08 -18.34
#